data_AF-A0A336MGP2-F1
#
_entry.id   AF-A0A336MGP2-F1
#
_cell.length_a   1.000
_cell.length_b   1.000
_cell.length_c   1.000
_cell.angle_alpha   90.00
_cell.angle_beta   90.00
_cell.angle_gamma   90.00
#
_symmetry.space_group_name_H-M   'P 1'
#
loop_
_entity.id
_entity.type
_entity.pdbx_description
1 polymer ?
#
loop_
_entity_poly.entity_id
_entity_poly.type
_entity_poly.pdbx_seq_one_letter_code
_entity_poly.pdbx_strand_id
1 'polypeptide(L)'
;MKFLITLSIIVAGVLAGPPPPEMVKIITDCLASSALTATPDEVKDILHMKVPIDSQPKKCFIKCFGEKTFVLDNAGKPNSTFLKSAQLPHCFDKTKMTDAVITECGAKTGATPCDVGFEVGKCLWEKAGNPMESSEEE
;
A
#
# COMPACT_ATOMS: atom_id res chain seq x y z
N MET A 1 58.08 2.00 -4.05
CA MET A 1 56.91 2.38 -4.86
C MET A 1 55.77 1.40 -4.62
N LYS A 2 54.72 1.81 -3.91
CA LYS A 2 53.34 1.35 -4.11
C LYS A 2 52.44 2.36 -3.38
N PHE A 3 52.02 3.40 -4.10
CA PHE A 3 50.89 4.21 -3.71
C PHE A 3 49.64 3.38 -3.99
N LEU A 4 48.80 3.19 -2.98
CA LEU A 4 47.37 2.95 -3.20
C LEU A 4 46.61 3.93 -2.32
N ILE A 5 46.35 5.07 -2.96
CA ILE A 5 45.22 5.99 -2.76
C ILE A 5 43.92 5.18 -2.94
N THR A 6 42.82 5.72 -2.40
CA THR A 6 41.39 5.43 -2.67
C THR A 6 40.74 4.52 -1.61
N LEU A 7 39.61 4.86 -0.99
CA LEU A 7 38.63 5.91 -1.26
C LEU A 7 37.80 6.12 0.02
N SER A 8 37.64 7.35 0.48
CA SER A 8 36.51 7.72 1.34
C SER A 8 35.23 7.73 0.48
N ILE A 9 34.22 6.98 0.88
CA ILE A 9 32.80 7.12 0.49
C ILE A 9 32.05 6.93 1.83
N ILE A 10 31.63 7.98 2.56
CA ILE A 10 30.43 8.83 2.40
C ILE A 10 29.20 7.91 2.18
N VAL A 11 28.17 7.84 3.00
CA VAL A 11 27.09 8.83 3.20
C VAL A 11 26.22 8.28 4.32
N ALA A 12 25.68 9.20 5.12
CA ALA A 12 24.68 8.97 6.14
C ALA A 12 23.47 8.16 5.64
N GLY A 13 23.02 7.21 6.46
CA GLY A 13 21.69 6.59 6.36
C GLY A 13 20.88 6.89 7.61
N VAL A 14 20.72 8.16 7.98
CA VAL A 14 19.56 8.56 8.80
C VAL A 14 18.45 8.82 7.80
N LEU A 15 17.35 8.07 7.93
CA LEU A 15 15.94 8.48 7.78
C LEU A 15 15.06 7.29 7.34
N ALA A 16 14.84 6.34 8.25
CA ALA A 16 13.60 5.57 8.29
C ALA A 16 13.18 5.48 9.75
N GLY A 17 12.55 6.54 10.25
CA GLY A 17 11.96 6.50 11.58
C GLY A 17 10.93 5.36 11.67
N PRO A 18 10.70 4.78 12.86
CA PRO A 18 9.67 3.76 13.02
C PRO A 18 8.32 4.30 12.50
N PRO A 19 7.48 3.45 11.88
CA PRO A 19 6.17 3.87 11.40
C PRO A 19 5.35 4.48 12.55
N PRO A 20 4.47 5.44 12.24
CA PRO A 20 3.65 6.08 13.28
C PRO A 20 2.81 5.01 14.01
N PRO A 21 2.59 5.16 15.34
CA PRO A 21 1.89 4.15 16.14
C PRO A 21 0.50 3.78 15.60
N GLU A 22 -0.18 4.74 14.97
CA GLU A 22 -1.47 4.52 14.33
C GLU A 22 -1.39 3.50 13.18
N MET A 23 -0.37 3.60 12.32
CA MET A 23 -0.17 2.67 11.21
C MET A 23 0.17 1.27 11.73
N VAL A 24 1.00 1.16 12.77
CA VAL A 24 1.30 -0.11 13.44
C VAL A 24 0.02 -0.75 13.97
N LYS A 25 -0.86 0.03 14.59
CA LYS A 25 -2.16 -0.46 15.07
C LYS A 25 -3.05 -0.94 13.93
N ILE A 26 -3.16 -0.18 12.85
CA ILE A 26 -3.96 -0.57 11.66
C ILE A 26 -3.47 -1.90 11.10
N ILE A 27 -2.15 -2.03 10.90
CA ILE A 27 -1.53 -3.26 10.38
C ILE A 27 -1.85 -4.44 11.31
N THR A 28 -1.66 -4.26 12.62
CA THR A 28 -1.89 -5.32 13.62
C THR A 28 -3.36 -5.77 13.64
N ASP A 29 -4.30 -4.82 13.64
CA ASP A 29 -5.74 -5.10 13.59
C ASP A 29 -6.11 -5.87 12.30
N CYS A 30 -5.49 -5.52 11.17
CA CYS A 30 -5.75 -6.16 9.89
C CYS A 30 -5.11 -7.54 9.76
N LEU A 31 -3.93 -7.78 10.34
CA LEU A 31 -3.34 -9.13 10.43
C LEU A 31 -4.26 -10.05 11.25
N ALA A 32 -4.71 -9.59 12.41
CA ALA A 32 -5.59 -10.36 13.29
C ALA A 32 -6.93 -10.69 12.62
N SER A 33 -7.61 -9.70 12.03
CA SER A 33 -8.93 -9.90 11.41
C SER A 33 -8.90 -10.73 10.12
N SER A 34 -7.79 -10.71 9.38
CA SER A 34 -7.62 -11.51 8.17
C SER A 34 -7.07 -12.92 8.43
N ALA A 35 -6.70 -13.23 9.68
CA ALA A 35 -5.94 -14.42 10.05
C ALA A 35 -4.62 -14.58 9.26
N LEU A 36 -4.04 -13.46 8.81
CA LEU A 36 -2.75 -13.45 8.14
C LEU A 36 -1.64 -13.36 9.18
N THR A 37 -0.72 -14.31 9.14
CA THR A 37 0.57 -14.24 9.83
C THR A 37 1.62 -13.81 8.82
N ALA A 38 2.25 -12.66 9.04
CA ALA A 38 3.29 -12.12 8.19
C ALA A 38 4.31 -11.34 9.03
N THR A 39 5.56 -11.38 8.62
CA THR A 39 6.64 -10.53 9.14
C THR A 39 6.45 -9.07 8.68
N PRO A 40 7.10 -8.08 9.32
CA PRO A 40 7.03 -6.69 8.88
C PRO A 40 7.42 -6.49 7.41
N ASP A 41 8.45 -7.20 6.94
CA ASP A 41 8.91 -7.12 5.55
C ASP A 41 7.87 -7.71 4.58
N GLU A 42 7.28 -8.87 4.93
CA GLU A 42 6.19 -9.44 4.13
C GLU A 42 4.96 -8.53 4.09
N VAL A 43 4.61 -7.87 5.20
CA VAL A 43 3.52 -6.90 5.23
C VAL A 43 3.80 -5.74 4.29
N LYS A 44 5.01 -5.19 4.34
CA LYS A 44 5.44 -4.11 3.45
C LYS A 44 5.36 -4.53 1.99
N ASP A 45 5.84 -5.73 1.66
CA ASP A 45 5.76 -6.26 0.30
C ASP A 45 4.32 -6.51 -0.16
N ILE A 46 3.43 -6.94 0.74
CA ILE A 46 2.00 -7.08 0.47
C ILE A 46 1.37 -5.72 0.17
N LEU A 47 1.61 -4.70 1.02
CA LEU A 47 1.06 -3.36 0.86
C LEU A 47 1.55 -2.67 -0.42
N HIS A 48 2.77 -2.98 -0.86
CA HIS A 48 3.35 -2.47 -2.11
C HIS A 48 3.10 -3.39 -3.31
N MET A 49 2.34 -4.48 -3.14
CA MET A 49 2.05 -5.47 -4.17
C MET A 49 3.31 -6.06 -4.84
N LYS A 50 4.42 -6.14 -4.09
CA LYS A 50 5.70 -6.75 -4.53
C LYS A 50 5.68 -8.28 -4.47
N VAL A 51 4.63 -8.86 -3.88
CA VAL A 51 4.41 -10.31 -3.81
C VAL A 51 3.02 -10.71 -4.33
N PRO A 52 2.84 -11.96 -4.78
CA PRO A 52 1.52 -12.46 -5.16
C PRO A 52 0.51 -12.41 -4.01
N ILE A 53 -0.68 -11.89 -4.31
CA ILE A 53 -1.84 -11.81 -3.41
C ILE A 53 -2.89 -12.84 -3.84
N ASP A 54 -2.53 -14.11 -3.72
CA ASP A 54 -3.31 -15.27 -4.15
C ASP A 54 -4.22 -15.81 -3.03
N SER A 55 -3.76 -15.73 -1.78
CA SER A 55 -4.48 -16.26 -0.63
C SER A 55 -5.61 -15.34 -0.14
N GLN A 56 -6.71 -15.94 0.32
CA GLN A 56 -7.82 -15.21 0.92
C GLN A 56 -7.40 -14.35 2.13
N PRO A 57 -6.53 -14.81 3.06
CA PRO A 57 -6.01 -13.97 4.13
C PRO A 57 -5.31 -12.69 3.62
N LYS A 58 -4.45 -12.78 2.60
CA LYS A 58 -3.77 -11.59 2.05
C LYS A 58 -4.77 -10.61 1.42
N LYS A 59 -5.77 -11.12 0.69
CA LYS A 59 -6.83 -10.26 0.12
C LYS A 59 -7.66 -9.57 1.19
N CYS A 60 -8.02 -10.31 2.24
CA CYS A 60 -8.74 -9.74 3.39
C CYS A 60 -7.89 -8.71 4.14
N PHE A 61 -6.58 -8.93 4.26
CA PHE A 61 -5.65 -7.96 4.82
C PHE A 61 -5.66 -6.65 4.02
N ILE A 62 -5.52 -6.72 2.68
CA ILE A 62 -5.55 -5.54 1.80
C ILE A 62 -6.89 -4.80 1.93
N LYS A 63 -8.01 -5.53 1.92
CA LYS A 63 -9.33 -4.92 2.13
C LYS A 63 -9.38 -4.17 3.47
N CYS A 64 -9.02 -4.83 4.56
CA CYS A 64 -9.03 -4.22 5.89
C CYS A 64 -8.15 -2.98 5.95
N PHE A 65 -6.94 -3.07 5.39
CA PHE A 65 -6.01 -1.95 5.38
C PHE A 65 -6.58 -0.76 4.59
N GLY A 66 -7.15 -1.01 3.42
CA GLY A 66 -7.83 0.01 2.61
C GLY A 66 -9.01 0.66 3.34
N GLU A 67 -9.79 -0.10 4.10
CA GLU A 67 -10.91 0.42 4.89
C GLU A 67 -10.43 1.30 6.06
N LYS A 68 -9.42 0.84 6.80
CA LYS A 68 -8.87 1.57 7.94
C LYS A 68 -8.10 2.82 7.55
N THR A 69 -7.56 2.86 6.34
CA THR A 69 -6.89 4.03 5.76
C THR A 69 -7.84 4.89 4.92
N PHE A 70 -9.14 4.59 4.93
CA PHE A 70 -10.19 5.30 4.21
C PHE A 70 -10.07 5.31 2.68
N VAL A 71 -9.14 4.55 2.09
CA VAL A 71 -9.05 4.35 0.64
C VAL A 71 -10.28 3.61 0.12
N LEU A 72 -10.74 2.63 0.91
CA LEU A 72 -11.96 1.87 0.67
C LEU A 72 -13.02 2.23 1.71
N ASP A 73 -14.28 2.10 1.35
CA ASP A 73 -15.40 2.07 2.29
C ASP A 73 -15.63 0.65 2.85
N ASN A 74 -16.57 0.52 3.79
CA ASN A 74 -16.88 -0.76 4.46
C ASN A 74 -17.42 -1.86 3.52
N ALA A 75 -17.80 -1.52 2.29
CA ALA A 75 -18.20 -2.48 1.26
C ALA A 75 -17.02 -2.90 0.37
N GLY A 76 -15.81 -2.41 0.66
CA GLY A 76 -14.62 -2.60 -0.17
C GLY A 76 -14.64 -1.80 -1.47
N LYS A 77 -15.45 -0.74 -1.55
CA LYS A 77 -15.54 0.15 -2.73
C LYS A 77 -14.70 1.41 -2.53
N PRO A 78 -14.32 2.12 -3.61
CA PRO A 78 -13.54 3.34 -3.49
C PRO A 78 -14.25 4.39 -2.66
N ASN A 79 -13.60 4.89 -1.61
CA ASN A 79 -14.09 6.05 -0.88
C ASN A 79 -13.79 7.32 -1.68
N SER A 80 -14.72 7.67 -2.58
CA SER A 80 -14.56 8.78 -3.52
C SER A 80 -14.24 10.11 -2.84
N THR A 81 -14.80 10.35 -1.65
CA THR A 81 -14.55 11.58 -0.88
C THR A 81 -13.11 11.65 -0.41
N PHE A 82 -12.59 10.57 0.17
CA PHE A 82 -11.20 10.51 0.63
C PHE A 82 -10.21 10.53 -0.53
N LEU A 83 -10.50 9.78 -1.60
CA LEU A 83 -9.63 9.66 -2.77
C LEU A 83 -9.42 10.98 -3.53
N LYS A 84 -10.38 11.90 -3.45
CA LYS A 84 -10.29 13.25 -4.02
C LYS A 84 -9.81 14.30 -3.02
N SER A 85 -9.54 13.90 -1.78
CA SER A 85 -9.16 14.83 -0.72
C SER A 85 -7.69 15.24 -0.82
N ALA A 86 -7.35 16.40 -0.24
CA ALA A 86 -5.96 16.81 -0.06
C ALA A 86 -5.17 15.85 0.85
N GLN A 87 -5.87 15.00 1.63
CA GLN A 87 -5.30 14.04 2.57
C GLN A 87 -4.93 12.70 1.91
N LEU A 88 -5.17 12.52 0.60
CA LEU A 88 -4.73 11.32 -0.10
C LEU A 88 -3.21 11.14 0.11
N PRO A 89 -2.76 9.94 0.56
CA PRO A 89 -1.34 9.66 0.79
C PRO A 89 -0.48 9.89 -0.45
N HIS A 90 0.78 10.26 -0.23
CA HIS A 90 1.74 10.55 -1.30
C HIS A 90 2.06 9.33 -2.18
N CYS A 91 1.87 8.12 -1.64
CA CYS A 91 1.99 6.89 -2.38
C CYS A 91 0.94 6.74 -3.50
N PHE A 92 -0.05 7.64 -3.56
CA PHE A 92 -0.92 7.82 -4.71
C PHE A 92 -0.64 9.16 -5.43
N ASP A 93 -0.56 9.08 -6.75
CA ASP A 93 -0.53 10.22 -7.65
C ASP A 93 -1.93 10.84 -7.76
N LYS A 94 -2.12 11.95 -7.02
CA LYS A 94 -3.36 12.75 -7.03
C LYS A 94 -3.79 13.18 -8.43
N THR A 95 -2.87 13.35 -9.37
CA THR A 95 -3.21 13.77 -10.74
C THR A 95 -3.83 12.64 -11.55
N LYS A 96 -3.54 11.39 -11.20
CA LYS A 96 -4.10 10.18 -11.82
C LYS A 96 -5.37 9.70 -11.14
N MET A 97 -5.60 10.08 -9.88
CA MET A 97 -6.80 9.74 -9.11
C MET A 97 -8.04 10.53 -9.57
N THR A 98 -8.51 10.24 -10.79
CA THR A 98 -9.65 10.92 -11.43
C THR A 98 -10.98 10.20 -11.18
N ASP A 99 -12.09 10.89 -11.41
CA ASP A 99 -13.45 10.30 -11.33
C ASP A 99 -13.63 9.07 -12.24
N ALA A 100 -12.99 9.09 -13.41
CA ALA A 100 -12.98 7.95 -14.33
C ALA A 100 -12.26 6.74 -13.72
N VAL A 101 -11.10 6.93 -13.10
CA VAL A 101 -10.35 5.87 -12.42
C VAL A 101 -11.14 5.32 -11.22
N ILE A 102 -11.70 6.20 -10.39
CA ILE A 102 -12.50 5.80 -9.23
C ILE A 102 -13.73 4.99 -9.68
N THR A 103 -14.40 5.40 -10.75
CA THR A 103 -15.57 4.70 -11.30
C THR A 103 -15.17 3.35 -11.92
N GLU A 104 -14.12 3.33 -12.74
CA GLU A 104 -13.57 2.11 -13.36
C GLU A 104 -13.19 1.07 -12.30
N CYS A 105 -12.45 1.49 -11.27
CA CYS A 105 -12.03 0.61 -10.20
C CYS A 105 -13.18 0.21 -9.28
N GLY A 106 -14.17 1.08 -9.04
CA GLY A 106 -15.36 0.75 -8.25
C GLY A 106 -16.25 -0.32 -8.90
N ALA A 107 -16.18 -0.47 -10.22
CA ALA A 107 -16.89 -1.51 -10.96
C ALA A 107 -16.26 -2.90 -10.82
N LYS A 108 -15.07 -3.03 -10.19
CA LYS A 108 -14.45 -4.33 -9.93
C LYS A 108 -15.31 -5.17 -8.99
N THR A 109 -15.33 -6.47 -9.28
CA THR A 109 -16.10 -7.50 -8.55
C THR A 109 -15.18 -8.66 -8.18
N GLY A 110 -15.65 -9.52 -7.27
CA GLY A 110 -14.92 -10.67 -6.77
C GLY A 110 -15.88 -11.69 -6.16
N ALA A 111 -15.39 -12.89 -5.90
CA ALA A 111 -16.21 -13.97 -5.35
C ALA A 111 -16.59 -13.74 -3.88
N THR A 112 -15.72 -13.08 -3.12
CA THR A 112 -15.94 -12.71 -1.72
C THR A 112 -15.79 -11.20 -1.52
N PRO A 113 -16.24 -10.64 -0.38
CA PRO A 113 -15.97 -9.25 -0.05
C PRO A 113 -14.47 -8.91 -0.07
N CYS A 114 -13.60 -9.83 0.39
CA CYS A 114 -12.16 -9.65 0.35
C CYS A 114 -11.62 -9.60 -1.09
N ASP A 115 -12.13 -10.44 -1.99
CA ASP A 115 -11.79 -10.37 -3.41
C ASP A 115 -12.21 -9.02 -4.01
N VAL A 116 -13.40 -8.51 -3.69
CA VAL A 116 -13.86 -7.19 -4.16
C VAL A 116 -12.90 -6.10 -3.69
N GLY A 117 -12.62 -6.04 -2.38
CA GLY A 117 -11.72 -5.02 -1.82
C GLY A 117 -10.31 -5.08 -2.40
N PHE A 118 -9.79 -6.30 -2.61
CA PHE A 118 -8.49 -6.49 -3.26
C PHE A 118 -8.49 -6.02 -4.72
N GLU A 119 -9.44 -6.45 -5.55
CA GLU A 119 -9.48 -6.07 -6.97
C GLU A 119 -9.68 -4.56 -7.17
N VAL A 120 -10.48 -3.93 -6.30
CA VAL A 120 -10.64 -2.47 -6.27
C VAL A 120 -9.32 -1.79 -5.89
N GLY A 121 -8.70 -2.20 -4.77
CA GLY A 121 -7.45 -1.61 -4.29
C GLY A 121 -6.29 -1.78 -5.28
N LYS A 122 -6.18 -2.97 -5.88
CA LYS A 122 -5.22 -3.27 -6.95
C LYS A 122 -5.41 -2.34 -8.16
N CYS A 123 -6.65 -2.18 -8.62
CA CYS A 123 -6.95 -1.27 -9.74
C CYS A 123 -6.52 0.17 -9.43
N LEU A 124 -6.81 0.68 -8.22
CA LEU A 124 -6.40 2.02 -7.81
C LEU A 124 -4.87 2.16 -7.78
N TRP A 125 -4.16 1.15 -7.24
CA TRP A 125 -2.70 1.13 -7.18
C TRP A 125 -2.05 1.08 -8.56
N GLU A 126 -2.55 0.25 -9.48
CA GLU A 126 -2.01 0.15 -10.84
C GLU A 126 -2.21 1.44 -11.65
N LYS A 127 -3.34 2.13 -11.46
CA LYS A 127 -3.70 3.33 -12.23
C LYS A 127 -3.10 4.61 -11.65
N ALA A 128 -2.99 4.67 -10.33
CA ALA A 128 -2.67 5.91 -9.61
C ALA A 128 -1.68 5.72 -8.46
N GLY A 129 -1.15 4.52 -8.20
CA GLY A 129 -0.03 4.33 -7.28
C GLY A 129 1.23 5.02 -7.81
N ASN A 130 2.06 5.53 -6.90
CA ASN A 130 3.32 6.17 -7.22
C ASN A 130 4.49 5.20 -7.03
N PRO A 131 5.04 4.62 -8.11
CA PRO A 131 6.16 3.69 -8.01
C PRO A 131 7.45 4.36 -7.54
N MET A 132 7.58 5.70 -7.66
CA MET A 132 8.81 6.40 -7.23
C MET A 132 9.00 6.40 -5.70
N GLU A 133 7.91 6.29 -4.93
CA GLU A 133 8.00 6.13 -3.46
C GLU A 133 8.32 4.69 -3.06
N SER A 134 8.19 3.73 -4.00
CA SER A 134 8.48 2.30 -3.76
C SER A 134 9.94 1.89 -4.04
N SER A 135 10.76 2.84 -4.52
CA SER A 135 12.15 2.65 -4.97
C SER A 135 13.22 3.44 -4.18
N GLU A 136 12.87 4.24 -3.17
CA GLU A 136 13.85 4.98 -2.34
C GLU A 136 14.34 4.16 -1.12
N GLU A 137 14.45 2.84 -1.28
CA GLU A 137 15.02 1.95 -0.27
C GLU A 137 16.03 1.00 -0.94
N GLU A 138 17.12 1.57 -1.45
CA GLU A 138 18.40 0.86 -1.71
C GLU A 138 19.54 1.52 -0.93
#